data_AF-A0AAD3NLE3-F1
#
_entry.id   AF-A0AAD3NLE3-F1
#
_cell.length_a   1.000
_cell.length_b   1.000
_cell.length_c   1.000
_cell.angle_alpha   90.00
_cell.angle_beta   90.00
_cell.angle_gamma   90.00
#
_symmetry.space_group_name_H-M   'P 1'
#
loop_
_entity.id
_entity.type
_entity.pdbx_description
1 polymer ?
#
loop_
_entity_poly.entity_id
_entity_poly.type
_entity_poly.pdbx_seq_one_letter_code
_entity_poly.pdbx_strand_id
1 'polypeptide(L)'
;MQSRVPSFKLPLPEEVPPVLTLLQTTSCRFSTTSCCSASRQPLMAWMIKPSVKSLIIICRNLSNVEEIGTCSYINHIITMTTLYIQQLKSKTKEKEMADQSQAEEFVRHALAFCESLYDPYHNWRHRTCGEQLGTVERSRQKYKAAPLTVEFVPFFYQCFQESEHLKESLKCCLLHLFGAIVAGDQRNALLAISPATMEVLMRVLADCSMGSCSSDEGEDWDSEAPDRKALLTLGCLREVVQRLLASSSDQRQVEIASVLENYFKLLNSDPAAVVASRQQQQQQQAKGRVPTLGRHWESRFVALQVHMLDTIRDMFLCSDRPVLQAIFLNSNCFEHLTRLLQNSKFF
;
A
#
# COMPACT_ATOMS: atom_id res chain seq x y z
N MET A 1 55.24 -19.88 24.34
CA MET A 1 54.20 -19.92 23.29
C MET A 1 53.12 -20.90 23.71
N GLN A 2 51.91 -20.40 23.98
CA GLN A 2 50.58 -21.03 23.87
C GLN A 2 49.64 -20.28 24.83
N SER A 3 49.13 -19.13 24.37
CA SER A 3 47.97 -18.49 24.97
C SER A 3 46.72 -19.26 24.55
N ARG A 4 45.93 -19.68 25.53
CA ARG A 4 44.62 -20.31 25.33
C ARG A 4 43.64 -19.26 24.80
N VAL A 5 42.99 -19.58 23.70
CA VAL A 5 41.88 -18.83 23.11
C VAL A 5 40.68 -18.90 24.07
N PRO A 6 40.07 -17.77 24.50
CA PRO A 6 38.85 -17.82 25.28
C PRO A 6 37.65 -18.16 24.39
N SER A 7 36.89 -19.14 24.87
CA SER A 7 35.63 -19.63 24.32
C SER A 7 34.58 -18.50 24.30
N PHE A 8 34.07 -18.16 23.11
CA PHE A 8 32.85 -17.38 22.96
C PHE A 8 31.65 -18.26 23.32
N LYS A 9 31.17 -18.14 24.55
CA LYS A 9 29.85 -18.65 24.95
C LYS A 9 28.78 -17.72 24.37
N LEU A 10 27.83 -18.27 23.61
CA LEU A 10 26.55 -17.60 23.36
C LEU A 10 25.89 -17.29 24.72
N PRO A 11 25.36 -16.08 24.95
CA PRO A 11 24.66 -15.77 26.19
C PRO A 11 23.30 -16.51 26.25
N LEU A 12 22.99 -17.04 27.44
CA LEU A 12 21.70 -17.65 27.77
C LEU A 12 20.55 -16.62 27.75
N PRO A 13 19.30 -17.08 27.61
CA PRO A 13 18.12 -16.22 27.47
C PRO A 13 17.67 -15.69 28.84
N GLU A 14 18.30 -14.64 29.37
CA GLU A 14 17.81 -13.98 30.59
C GLU A 14 17.96 -12.45 30.64
N GLU A 15 18.34 -11.80 29.54
CA GLU A 15 18.40 -10.32 29.47
C GLU A 15 17.75 -9.77 28.19
N VAL A 16 16.48 -10.09 27.97
CA VAL A 16 15.64 -9.21 27.15
C VAL A 16 15.03 -8.21 28.13
N PRO A 17 15.36 -6.90 28.07
CA PRO A 17 14.68 -5.93 28.93
C PRO A 17 13.17 -6.09 28.72
N PRO A 18 12.36 -6.09 29.79
CA PRO A 18 10.95 -6.40 29.66
C PRO A 18 10.37 -5.49 28.59
N VAL A 19 9.57 -6.05 27.68
CA VAL A 19 8.96 -5.33 26.55
C VAL A 19 8.36 -4.00 27.04
N LEU A 20 7.78 -4.00 28.25
CA LEU A 20 7.35 -2.83 29.01
C LEU A 20 8.39 -1.72 29.20
N THR A 21 9.64 -2.02 29.58
CA THR A 21 10.70 -1.01 29.75
C THR A 21 11.13 -0.43 28.40
N LEU A 22 11.19 -1.28 27.36
CA LEU A 22 11.44 -0.79 26.00
C LEU A 22 10.27 0.08 25.51
N LEU A 23 9.02 -0.32 25.74
CA LEU A 23 7.81 0.43 25.40
C LEU A 23 7.70 1.76 26.17
N GLN A 24 8.09 1.78 27.44
CA GLN A 24 8.15 3.00 28.24
C GLN A 24 9.25 3.93 27.73
N THR A 25 10.43 3.42 27.40
CA THR A 25 11.51 4.26 26.84
C THR A 25 11.23 4.73 25.42
N THR A 26 10.49 3.98 24.60
CA THR A 26 10.01 4.46 23.30
C THR A 26 8.92 5.50 23.50
N SER A 27 7.92 5.24 24.34
CA SER A 27 6.85 6.19 24.65
C SER A 27 7.41 7.52 25.19
N CYS A 28 8.36 7.48 26.13
CA CYS A 28 9.04 8.69 26.63
C CYS A 28 9.78 9.45 25.52
N ARG A 29 10.43 8.75 24.58
CA ARG A 29 11.10 9.35 23.41
C ARG A 29 10.12 9.98 22.43
N PHE A 30 8.93 9.41 22.26
CA PHE A 30 7.84 9.98 21.46
C PHE A 30 7.17 11.18 22.14
N SER A 31 6.99 11.16 23.46
CA SER A 31 6.42 12.30 24.21
C SER A 31 7.36 13.51 24.19
N THR A 32 8.67 13.31 24.38
CA THR A 32 9.69 14.38 24.32
C THR A 32 9.84 15.00 22.94
N THR A 33 9.53 14.26 21.87
CA THR A 33 9.57 14.80 20.50
C THR A 33 8.34 15.63 20.16
N SER A 34 7.16 15.38 20.76
CA SER A 34 5.96 16.21 20.54
C SER A 34 6.07 17.64 21.10
N CYS A 35 6.95 17.87 22.09
CA CYS A 35 7.12 19.16 22.75
C CYS A 35 8.14 20.11 22.07
N CYS A 36 8.74 19.71 20.95
CA CYS A 36 9.80 20.48 20.31
C CYS A 36 9.33 21.14 19.01
N SER A 37 9.81 22.37 18.78
CA SER A 37 9.43 23.20 17.64
C SER A 37 9.79 22.58 16.27
N ALA A 38 9.03 22.95 15.24
CA ALA A 38 9.15 22.47 13.86
C ALA A 38 10.56 22.61 13.24
N SER A 39 11.47 23.39 13.83
CA SER A 39 12.84 23.58 13.34
C SER A 39 13.82 22.43 13.65
N ARG A 40 13.43 21.41 14.43
CA ARG A 40 14.30 20.25 14.79
C ARG A 40 13.90 18.91 14.16
N GLN A 41 13.04 18.92 13.16
CA GLN A 41 12.47 17.70 12.53
C GLN A 41 13.50 16.66 12.01
N PRO A 42 14.68 17.03 11.46
CA PRO A 42 15.68 16.04 11.04
C PRO A 42 16.32 15.30 12.23
N LEU A 43 16.59 16.00 13.33
CA LEU A 43 17.11 15.43 14.57
C LEU A 43 16.10 14.48 15.23
N MET A 44 14.80 14.81 15.14
CA MET A 44 13.72 13.93 15.63
C MET A 44 13.66 12.61 14.87
N ALA A 45 13.72 12.65 13.53
CA ALA A 45 13.76 11.43 12.72
C ALA A 45 14.95 10.54 13.09
N TRP A 46 16.12 11.15 13.33
CA TRP A 46 17.34 10.44 13.70
C TRP A 46 17.26 9.75 15.06
N MET A 47 16.59 10.37 16.04
CA MET A 47 16.39 9.81 17.38
C MET A 47 15.27 8.74 17.42
N ILE A 48 14.23 8.89 16.61
CA ILE A 48 13.06 8.00 16.60
C ILE A 48 13.30 6.77 15.73
N LYS A 49 14.06 6.89 14.64
CA LYS A 49 14.33 5.78 13.70
C LYS A 49 14.86 4.50 14.36
N PRO A 50 15.85 4.53 15.28
CA PRO A 50 16.27 3.34 16.02
C PRO A 50 15.14 2.72 16.86
N SER A 51 14.24 3.56 17.38
CA SER A 51 13.08 3.11 18.16
C SER A 51 12.08 2.37 17.27
N VAL A 52 11.79 2.85 16.06
CA VAL A 52 10.93 2.14 15.09
C VAL A 52 11.56 0.83 14.63
N LYS A 53 12.87 0.82 14.34
CA LYS A 53 13.60 -0.42 14.01
C LYS A 53 13.52 -1.45 15.13
N SER A 54 13.65 -1.01 16.38
CA SER A 54 13.53 -1.88 17.56
C SER A 54 12.11 -2.42 17.71
N LEU A 55 11.09 -1.57 17.50
CA LEU A 55 9.69 -2.00 17.53
C LEU A 55 9.37 -3.05 16.46
N ILE A 56 9.91 -2.91 15.25
CA ILE A 56 9.79 -3.95 14.20
C ILE A 56 10.36 -5.28 14.69
N ILE A 57 11.54 -5.28 15.32
CA ILE A 57 12.17 -6.48 15.86
C ILE A 57 11.30 -7.10 16.96
N ILE A 58 10.73 -6.28 17.86
CA ILE A 58 9.86 -6.74 18.94
C ILE A 58 8.56 -7.35 18.37
N CYS A 59 7.99 -6.76 17.30
CA CYS A 59 6.81 -7.29 16.59
C CYS A 59 7.06 -8.63 15.89
N ARG A 60 8.32 -9.03 15.63
CA ARG A 60 8.61 -10.38 15.11
C ARG A 60 8.21 -11.47 16.09
N ASN A 61 8.14 -11.15 17.39
CA ASN A 61 7.48 -12.00 18.36
C ASN A 61 5.99 -11.66 18.39
N LEU A 62 5.18 -12.51 17.76
CA LEU A 62 3.76 -12.29 17.51
C LEU A 62 2.93 -12.10 18.79
N SER A 63 3.40 -12.58 19.95
CA SER A 63 2.74 -12.37 21.24
C SER A 63 2.68 -10.90 21.65
N ASN A 64 3.62 -10.08 21.15
CA ASN A 64 3.75 -8.68 21.55
C ASN A 64 2.86 -7.74 20.72
N VAL A 65 2.31 -8.21 19.60
CA VAL A 65 1.61 -7.38 18.61
C VAL A 65 0.37 -6.71 19.22
N GLU A 66 -0.41 -7.45 19.99
CA GLU A 66 -1.63 -6.92 20.61
C GLU A 66 -1.31 -5.83 21.63
N GLU A 67 -0.33 -6.05 22.51
CA GLU A 67 0.12 -5.08 23.51
C GLU A 67 0.68 -3.81 22.86
N ILE A 68 1.56 -3.97 21.86
CA ILE A 68 2.10 -2.86 21.06
C ILE A 68 0.98 -2.08 20.38
N GLY A 69 -0.02 -2.80 19.84
CA GLY A 69 -1.20 -2.27 19.18
C GLY A 69 -2.06 -1.34 20.03
N THR A 70 -2.04 -1.52 21.35
CA THR A 70 -2.80 -0.67 22.29
C THR A 70 -2.06 0.61 22.69
N CYS A 71 -0.80 0.75 22.31
CA CYS A 71 0.02 1.87 22.76
C CYS A 71 -0.28 3.17 22.00
N SER A 72 -0.34 4.29 22.73
CA SER A 72 -0.65 5.62 22.19
C SER A 72 0.42 6.19 21.25
N TYR A 73 1.64 5.65 21.25
CA TYR A 73 2.69 6.08 20.34
C TYR A 73 2.40 5.69 18.87
N ILE A 74 1.49 4.75 18.60
CA ILE A 74 1.13 4.40 17.21
C ILE A 74 0.52 5.62 16.50
N ASN A 75 -0.37 6.35 17.18
CA ASN A 75 -0.93 7.60 16.65
C ASN A 75 0.17 8.63 16.39
N HIS A 76 1.17 8.71 17.28
CA HIS A 76 2.32 9.61 17.08
C HIS A 76 3.16 9.19 15.86
N ILE A 77 3.38 7.89 15.64
CA ILE A 77 4.07 7.38 14.45
C ILE A 77 3.29 7.75 13.19
N ILE A 78 1.97 7.51 13.15
CA ILE A 78 1.13 7.85 11.98
C ILE A 78 1.16 9.36 11.70
N THR A 79 1.00 10.21 12.73
CA THR A 79 1.07 11.67 12.58
C THR A 79 2.44 12.11 12.05
N MET A 80 3.54 11.60 12.61
CA MET A 80 4.88 11.94 12.13
C MET A 80 5.11 11.46 10.69
N THR A 81 4.68 10.25 10.34
CA THR A 81 4.74 9.75 8.96
C THR A 81 3.96 10.64 8.01
N THR A 82 2.76 11.09 8.39
CA THR A 82 1.94 12.02 7.62
C THR A 82 2.70 13.32 7.35
N LEU A 83 3.27 13.92 8.39
CA LEU A 83 4.03 15.17 8.27
C LEU A 83 5.24 15.02 7.34
N TYR A 84 6.01 13.93 7.48
CA TYR A 84 7.16 13.69 6.59
C TYR A 84 6.73 13.47 5.14
N ILE A 85 5.63 12.75 4.88
CA ILE A 85 5.10 12.58 3.52
C ILE A 85 4.68 13.94 2.92
N GLN A 86 4.05 14.82 3.70
CA GLN A 86 3.70 16.18 3.23
C GLN A 86 4.94 17.04 2.93
N GLN A 87 6.01 16.87 3.71
CA GLN A 87 7.28 17.54 3.44
C GLN A 87 7.94 17.05 2.16
N LEU A 88 7.91 15.73 1.93
CA LEU A 88 8.44 15.13 0.70
C LEU A 88 7.68 15.58 -0.54
N LYS A 89 6.38 15.89 -0.43
CA LYS A 89 5.56 16.45 -1.52
C LYS A 89 5.86 17.91 -1.86
N SER A 90 6.16 18.73 -0.85
CA SER A 90 6.27 20.20 -0.99
C SER A 90 7.66 20.71 -1.34
N LYS A 91 8.74 19.94 -1.10
CA LYS A 91 10.12 20.36 -1.39
C LYS A 91 10.57 19.99 -2.82
N THR A 92 10.07 20.72 -3.83
CA THR A 92 10.41 20.48 -5.26
C THR A 92 11.66 21.21 -5.77
N LYS A 93 12.52 21.85 -4.95
CA LYS A 93 13.77 22.47 -5.44
C LYS A 93 14.96 22.38 -4.47
N GLU A 94 15.97 21.59 -4.86
CA GLU A 94 17.43 21.66 -4.63
C GLU A 94 18.05 21.90 -3.23
N LYS A 95 17.33 22.25 -2.17
CA LYS A 95 17.94 22.41 -0.83
C LYS A 95 17.64 21.20 0.06
N GLU A 96 18.69 20.43 0.34
CA GLU A 96 18.83 19.34 1.35
C GLU A 96 18.54 17.91 0.86
N MET A 97 19.31 17.41 -0.12
CA MET A 97 19.28 15.98 -0.52
C MET A 97 19.53 14.98 0.65
N ALA A 98 20.30 15.38 1.68
CA ALA A 98 20.62 14.51 2.81
C ALA A 98 19.42 14.32 3.78
N ASP A 99 18.66 15.39 4.02
CA ASP A 99 17.50 15.36 4.93
C ASP A 99 16.31 14.66 4.30
N GLN A 100 16.17 14.73 2.97
CA GLN A 100 15.16 13.96 2.22
C GLN A 100 15.38 12.45 2.37
N SER A 101 16.62 11.97 2.25
CA SER A 101 16.95 10.54 2.39
C SER A 101 16.60 9.99 3.79
N GLN A 102 16.87 10.76 4.85
CA GLN A 102 16.52 10.35 6.21
C GLN A 102 15.00 10.36 6.46
N ALA A 103 14.28 11.37 5.95
CA ALA A 103 12.83 11.43 6.05
C ALA A 103 12.16 10.25 5.31
N GLU A 104 12.62 9.95 4.08
CA GLU A 104 12.14 8.80 3.33
C GLU A 104 12.43 7.48 4.04
N GLU A 105 13.64 7.31 4.58
CA GLU A 105 13.99 6.11 5.31
C GLU A 105 13.12 5.96 6.56
N PHE A 106 12.87 7.04 7.32
CA PHE A 106 11.92 7.01 8.44
C PHE A 106 10.53 6.57 7.99
N VAL A 107 9.98 7.16 6.93
CA VAL A 107 8.66 6.81 6.38
C VAL A 107 8.61 5.32 6.01
N ARG A 108 9.63 4.80 5.31
CA ARG A 108 9.68 3.36 4.97
C ARG A 108 9.66 2.47 6.21
N HIS A 109 10.42 2.81 7.24
CA HIS A 109 10.44 2.04 8.48
C HIS A 109 9.12 2.13 9.26
N ALA A 110 8.49 3.32 9.30
CA ALA A 110 7.20 3.49 9.95
C ALA A 110 6.11 2.69 9.24
N LEU A 111 6.07 2.70 7.90
CA LEU A 111 5.14 1.90 7.11
C LEU A 111 5.39 0.39 7.31
N ALA A 112 6.65 -0.06 7.31
CA ALA A 112 7.00 -1.47 7.57
C ALA A 112 6.63 -1.92 8.99
N PHE A 113 6.76 -1.02 9.98
CA PHE A 113 6.28 -1.27 11.34
C PHE A 113 4.77 -1.45 11.36
N CYS A 114 4.02 -0.56 10.72
CA CYS A 114 2.56 -0.69 10.61
C CYS A 114 2.15 -1.96 9.85
N GLU A 115 2.87 -2.36 8.79
CA GLU A 115 2.64 -3.64 8.10
C GLU A 115 2.77 -4.82 9.07
N SER A 116 3.83 -4.84 9.89
CA SER A 116 4.07 -5.91 10.87
C SER A 116 3.03 -5.93 11.99
N LEU A 117 2.46 -4.77 12.31
CA LEU A 117 1.45 -4.60 13.35
C LEU A 117 0.06 -5.06 12.88
N TYR A 118 -0.30 -4.75 11.63
CA TYR A 118 -1.62 -5.04 11.06
C TYR A 118 -1.69 -6.35 10.27
N ASP A 119 -0.56 -6.92 9.86
CA ASP A 119 -0.45 -8.25 9.24
C ASP A 119 0.74 -9.04 9.81
N PRO A 120 0.61 -9.58 11.04
CA PRO A 120 1.73 -10.21 11.74
C PRO A 120 2.32 -11.44 11.03
N TYR A 121 1.52 -12.11 10.21
CA TYR A 121 1.93 -13.28 9.44
C TYR A 121 2.35 -12.94 8.00
N HIS A 122 2.37 -11.65 7.64
CA HIS A 122 2.68 -11.18 6.30
C HIS A 122 1.87 -11.89 5.20
N ASN A 123 0.60 -12.18 5.48
CA ASN A 123 -0.34 -12.79 4.56
C ASN A 123 -0.39 -12.04 3.22
N TRP A 124 -0.33 -10.70 3.27
CA TRP A 124 -0.29 -9.86 2.08
C TRP A 124 0.94 -10.13 1.22
N ARG A 125 2.13 -10.23 1.84
CA ARG A 125 3.39 -10.44 1.12
C ARG A 125 3.41 -11.81 0.44
N HIS A 126 2.99 -12.87 1.14
CA HIS A 126 2.84 -14.20 0.54
C HIS A 126 1.90 -14.16 -0.67
N ARG A 127 0.75 -13.48 -0.57
CA ARG A 127 -0.20 -13.32 -1.69
C ARG A 127 0.36 -12.53 -2.86
N THR A 128 1.14 -11.48 -2.62
CA THR A 128 1.81 -10.73 -3.70
C THR A 128 2.90 -11.55 -4.40
N CYS A 129 3.46 -12.55 -3.73
CA CYS A 129 4.43 -13.49 -4.29
C CYS A 129 3.77 -14.71 -4.99
N GLY A 130 2.43 -14.76 -5.05
CA GLY A 130 1.69 -15.87 -5.67
C GLY A 130 1.40 -17.04 -4.72
N GLU A 131 1.80 -16.95 -3.45
CA GLU A 131 1.51 -17.97 -2.45
C GLU A 131 0.08 -17.77 -1.90
N GLN A 132 -0.84 -18.65 -2.28
CA GLN A 132 -2.21 -18.63 -1.79
C GLN A 132 -2.31 -19.44 -0.48
N LEU A 133 -2.26 -18.74 0.65
CA LEU A 133 -2.65 -19.31 1.94
C LEU A 133 -4.15 -19.61 1.96
N GLY A 134 -4.49 -20.87 2.21
CA GLY A 134 -5.87 -21.34 2.29
C GLY A 134 -6.61 -20.75 3.49
N THR A 135 -7.95 -20.70 3.43
CA THR A 135 -8.81 -20.24 4.55
C THR A 135 -8.53 -21.02 5.84
N VAL A 136 -8.19 -22.31 5.73
CA VAL A 136 -7.84 -23.18 6.86
C VAL A 136 -6.52 -22.75 7.51
N GLU A 137 -5.51 -22.41 6.72
CA GLU A 137 -4.21 -21.97 7.25
C GLU A 137 -4.33 -20.61 7.93
N ARG A 138 -5.16 -19.72 7.39
CA ARG A 138 -5.54 -18.46 8.06
C ARG A 138 -6.24 -18.71 9.39
N SER A 139 -7.17 -19.66 9.45
CA SER A 139 -7.89 -19.98 10.70
C SER A 139 -7.00 -20.55 11.81
N ARG A 140 -5.82 -21.08 11.45
CA ARG A 140 -4.83 -21.63 12.40
C ARG A 140 -3.90 -20.56 12.98
N GLN A 141 -4.01 -19.31 12.53
CA GLN A 141 -3.21 -18.20 13.02
C GLN A 141 -3.63 -17.86 14.45
N LYS A 142 -2.73 -18.15 15.41
CA LYS A 142 -2.98 -18.00 16.84
C LYS A 142 -3.05 -16.54 17.30
N TYR A 143 -2.21 -15.69 16.74
CA TYR A 143 -2.09 -14.28 17.15
C TYR A 143 -2.91 -13.38 16.22
N LYS A 144 -3.61 -12.40 16.76
CA LYS A 144 -4.40 -11.47 15.95
C LYS A 144 -3.60 -10.22 15.62
N ALA A 145 -3.98 -9.56 14.53
CA ALA A 145 -3.46 -8.23 14.22
C ALA A 145 -3.91 -7.22 15.29
N ALA A 146 -3.11 -6.17 15.48
CA ALA A 146 -3.50 -5.05 16.33
C ALA A 146 -4.77 -4.36 15.81
N PRO A 147 -5.60 -3.77 16.67
CA PRO A 147 -6.76 -3.01 16.23
C PRO A 147 -6.34 -1.80 15.38
N LEU A 148 -7.04 -1.58 14.25
CA LEU A 148 -6.77 -0.46 13.36
C LEU A 148 -7.07 0.88 14.05
N THR A 149 -6.11 1.79 14.00
CA THR A 149 -6.32 3.18 14.46
C THR A 149 -7.30 3.93 13.56
N VAL A 150 -8.14 4.78 14.17
CA VAL A 150 -9.11 5.61 13.44
C VAL A 150 -8.46 6.62 12.49
N GLU A 151 -7.19 6.97 12.74
CA GLU A 151 -6.41 7.92 11.94
C GLU A 151 -5.94 7.33 10.59
N PHE A 152 -6.06 6.02 10.38
CA PHE A 152 -5.52 5.37 9.17
C PHE A 152 -6.19 5.83 7.88
N VAL A 153 -7.53 5.89 7.84
CA VAL A 153 -8.25 6.27 6.60
C VAL A 153 -7.94 7.72 6.19
N PRO A 154 -8.01 8.72 7.10
CA PRO A 154 -7.53 10.07 6.80
C PRO A 154 -6.07 10.12 6.35
N PHE A 155 -5.19 9.41 7.06
CA PHE A 155 -3.77 9.31 6.71
C PHE A 155 -3.55 8.81 5.29
N PHE A 156 -4.17 7.68 4.93
CA PHE A 156 -4.00 7.05 3.62
C PHE A 156 -4.49 7.96 2.50
N TYR A 157 -5.67 8.58 2.68
CA TYR A 157 -6.22 9.52 1.71
C TYR A 157 -5.29 10.74 1.52
N GLN A 158 -4.83 11.34 2.62
CA GLN A 158 -3.95 12.50 2.59
C GLN A 158 -2.58 12.20 1.96
N CYS A 159 -2.11 10.95 2.06
CA CYS A 159 -0.86 10.50 1.41
C CYS A 159 -0.97 10.46 -0.12
N PHE A 160 -2.15 10.18 -0.68
CA PHE A 160 -2.34 10.13 -2.14
C PHE A 160 -2.90 11.41 -2.77
N GLN A 161 -3.43 12.34 -1.96
CA GLN A 161 -3.81 13.68 -2.42
C GLN A 161 -2.59 14.47 -2.91
N GLU A 162 -2.64 15.03 -4.13
CA GLU A 162 -1.53 15.79 -4.74
C GLU A 162 -0.20 15.01 -4.73
N SER A 163 -0.26 13.70 -4.97
CA SER A 163 0.90 12.79 -4.83
C SER A 163 1.81 12.72 -6.05
N GLU A 164 1.67 13.62 -7.03
CA GLU A 164 2.51 13.66 -8.24
C GLU A 164 4.01 13.71 -7.89
N HIS A 165 4.37 14.45 -6.84
CA HIS A 165 5.76 14.62 -6.38
C HIS A 165 6.24 13.54 -5.40
N LEU A 166 5.36 12.63 -4.96
CA LEU A 166 5.76 11.56 -4.06
C LEU A 166 6.42 10.43 -4.86
N LYS A 167 7.61 10.02 -4.43
CA LYS A 167 8.35 8.90 -5.04
C LYS A 167 7.49 7.64 -5.17
N GLU A 168 7.65 6.97 -6.30
CA GLU A 168 6.89 5.76 -6.65
C GLU A 168 7.11 4.62 -5.63
N SER A 169 8.34 4.47 -5.15
CA SER A 169 8.67 3.49 -4.10
C SER A 169 7.87 3.69 -2.80
N LEU A 170 7.55 4.94 -2.42
CA LEU A 170 6.74 5.24 -1.24
C LEU A 170 5.25 4.99 -1.47
N LYS A 171 4.75 5.29 -2.67
CA LYS A 171 3.39 4.91 -3.10
C LYS A 171 3.20 3.40 -3.00
N CYS A 172 4.17 2.64 -3.48
CA CYS A 172 4.18 1.18 -3.34
C CYS A 172 4.18 0.73 -1.87
N CYS A 173 4.97 1.36 -0.98
CA CYS A 173 4.94 1.05 0.45
C CYS A 173 3.56 1.32 1.08
N LEU A 174 2.89 2.40 0.71
CA LEU A 174 1.55 2.71 1.19
C LEU A 174 0.52 1.68 0.73
N LEU A 175 0.59 1.26 -0.55
CA LEU A 175 -0.25 0.18 -1.06
C LEU A 175 0.04 -1.15 -0.35
N HIS A 176 1.30 -1.43 -0.02
CA HIS A 176 1.62 -2.62 0.75
C HIS A 176 1.04 -2.57 2.17
N LEU A 177 1.07 -1.41 2.83
CA LEU A 177 0.43 -1.22 4.12
C LEU A 177 -1.09 -1.42 4.03
N PHE A 178 -1.75 -0.82 3.03
CA PHE A 178 -3.19 -1.02 2.83
C PHE A 178 -3.52 -2.50 2.60
N GLY A 179 -2.79 -3.16 1.71
CA GLY A 179 -2.92 -4.59 1.44
C GLY A 179 -2.69 -5.46 2.69
N ALA A 180 -1.71 -5.12 3.53
CA ALA A 180 -1.46 -5.77 4.82
C ALA A 180 -2.66 -5.62 5.76
N ILE A 181 -3.21 -4.41 5.93
CA ILE A 181 -4.37 -4.16 6.79
C ILE A 181 -5.59 -4.98 6.34
N VAL A 182 -5.84 -5.02 5.04
CA VAL A 182 -6.96 -5.79 4.45
C VAL A 182 -6.70 -7.30 4.53
N ALA A 183 -5.45 -7.76 4.34
CA ALA A 183 -5.11 -9.17 4.33
C ALA A 183 -4.89 -9.76 5.73
N GLY A 184 -4.64 -8.95 6.75
CA GLY A 184 -4.42 -9.36 8.14
C GLY A 184 -5.73 -9.76 8.83
N ASP A 185 -6.52 -8.79 9.27
CA ASP A 185 -7.72 -9.03 10.08
C ASP A 185 -9.02 -8.55 9.42
N GLN A 186 -10.12 -9.28 9.62
CA GLN A 186 -11.41 -8.97 8.99
C GLN A 186 -12.02 -7.67 9.50
N ARG A 187 -11.92 -7.40 10.81
CA ARG A 187 -12.46 -6.18 11.40
C ARG A 187 -11.70 -4.96 10.90
N ASN A 188 -10.37 -5.06 10.87
CA ASN A 188 -9.51 -3.99 10.35
C ASN A 188 -9.76 -3.73 8.86
N ALA A 189 -9.95 -4.79 8.06
CA ALA A 189 -10.31 -4.65 6.65
C ALA A 189 -11.59 -3.83 6.47
N LEU A 190 -12.66 -4.13 7.22
CA LEU A 190 -13.93 -3.42 7.10
C LEU A 190 -13.87 -1.96 7.56
N LEU A 191 -12.98 -1.63 8.50
CA LEU A 191 -12.70 -0.25 8.91
C LEU A 191 -11.89 0.51 7.86
N ALA A 192 -10.91 -0.15 7.25
CA ALA A 192 -10.05 0.43 6.22
C ALA A 192 -10.78 0.63 4.89
N ILE A 193 -11.67 -0.31 4.51
CA ILE A 193 -12.46 -0.25 3.27
C ILE A 193 -13.55 0.81 3.44
N SER A 194 -13.25 2.01 2.96
CA SER A 194 -14.15 3.16 2.93
C SER A 194 -14.24 3.74 1.52
N PRO A 195 -15.29 4.52 1.19
CA PRO A 195 -15.41 5.18 -0.10
C PRO A 195 -14.15 5.98 -0.49
N ALA A 196 -13.55 6.70 0.46
CA ALA A 196 -12.34 7.49 0.24
C ALA A 196 -11.13 6.61 -0.16
N THR A 197 -10.92 5.48 0.51
CA THR A 197 -9.83 4.56 0.15
C THR A 197 -10.05 3.88 -1.19
N MET A 198 -11.30 3.56 -1.54
CA MET A 198 -11.63 2.96 -2.83
C MET A 198 -11.42 3.95 -3.97
N GLU A 199 -11.80 5.20 -3.77
CA GLU A 199 -11.51 6.27 -4.72
C GLU A 199 -10.00 6.42 -4.96
N VAL A 200 -9.18 6.34 -3.91
CA VAL A 200 -7.71 6.35 -4.03
C VAL A 200 -7.20 5.18 -4.87
N LEU A 201 -7.64 3.95 -4.59
CA LEU A 201 -7.20 2.78 -5.36
C LEU A 201 -7.62 2.87 -6.84
N MET A 202 -8.86 3.29 -7.11
CA MET A 202 -9.36 3.45 -8.47
C MET A 202 -8.59 4.55 -9.21
N ARG A 203 -8.28 5.67 -8.56
CA ARG A 203 -7.48 6.76 -9.13
C ARG A 203 -6.05 6.31 -9.42
N VAL A 204 -5.40 5.62 -8.48
CA VAL A 204 -4.05 5.09 -8.69
C VAL A 204 -4.01 4.13 -9.88
N LEU A 205 -5.00 3.25 -10.00
CA LEU A 205 -5.09 2.33 -11.14
C LEU A 205 -5.35 3.08 -12.45
N ALA A 206 -6.16 4.15 -12.41
CA ALA A 206 -6.38 5.03 -13.54
C ALA A 206 -5.09 5.75 -13.96
N ASP A 207 -4.33 6.33 -13.02
CA ASP A 207 -3.07 7.02 -13.30
C ASP A 207 -2.03 6.09 -13.95
N CYS A 208 -1.99 4.82 -13.53
CA CYS A 208 -1.18 3.77 -14.18
C CYS A 208 -1.63 3.50 -15.62
N SER A 209 -2.94 3.47 -15.86
CA SER A 209 -3.50 3.28 -17.22
C SER A 209 -3.23 4.48 -18.15
N MET A 210 -3.10 5.68 -17.59
CA MET A 210 -2.81 6.92 -18.33
C MET A 210 -1.30 7.15 -18.56
N GLY A 211 -0.44 6.24 -18.07
CA GLY A 211 1.02 6.32 -18.23
C GLY A 211 1.63 7.58 -17.60
N SER A 212 1.04 8.07 -16.50
CA SER A 212 1.52 9.23 -15.75
C SER A 212 2.64 8.81 -14.78
N CYS A 213 3.79 8.39 -15.31
CA CYS A 213 4.99 8.22 -14.50
C CYS A 213 5.97 9.35 -14.78
N SER A 214 6.37 10.04 -13.72
CA SER A 214 7.40 11.09 -13.71
C SER A 214 8.69 10.54 -14.30
N SER A 215 9.27 11.28 -15.23
CA SER A 215 10.45 10.97 -16.05
C SER A 215 11.78 10.73 -15.30
N ASP A 216 11.78 10.51 -13.99
CA ASP A 216 12.95 10.75 -13.13
C ASP A 216 13.55 9.52 -12.46
N GLU A 217 12.95 8.33 -12.60
CA GLU A 217 13.64 7.09 -12.22
C GLU A 217 13.78 6.24 -13.48
N GLY A 218 14.99 5.71 -13.69
CA GLY A 218 15.39 4.92 -14.86
C GLY A 218 14.63 3.61 -14.96
N GLU A 219 13.31 3.70 -15.18
CA GLU A 219 12.49 2.59 -15.62
C GLU A 219 13.04 2.16 -16.97
N ASP A 220 13.45 0.90 -17.00
CA ASP A 220 13.85 0.18 -18.20
C ASP A 220 12.65 0.21 -19.16
N TRP A 221 12.63 1.19 -20.07
CA TRP A 221 11.57 1.38 -21.07
C TRP A 221 11.43 0.17 -22.00
N ASP A 222 12.36 -0.78 -21.93
CA ASP A 222 12.35 -2.05 -22.64
C ASP A 222 11.46 -3.12 -21.97
N SER A 223 10.95 -2.88 -20.75
CA SER A 223 10.08 -3.83 -20.06
C SER A 223 8.61 -3.63 -20.40
N GLU A 224 8.01 -4.63 -21.05
CA GLU A 224 6.57 -4.72 -21.39
C GLU A 224 5.67 -4.99 -20.17
N ALA A 225 6.26 -5.15 -18.98
CA ALA A 225 5.52 -5.43 -17.75
C ALA A 225 4.74 -4.19 -17.28
N PRO A 226 3.53 -4.37 -16.72
CA PRO A 226 2.78 -3.26 -16.13
C PRO A 226 3.51 -2.69 -14.91
N ASP A 227 3.18 -1.44 -14.57
CA ASP A 227 3.72 -0.76 -13.41
C ASP A 227 3.46 -1.60 -12.13
N ARG A 228 4.52 -1.75 -11.31
CA ARG A 228 4.45 -2.46 -10.02
C ARG A 228 3.34 -1.91 -9.13
N LYS A 229 3.14 -0.59 -9.13
CA LYS A 229 2.04 0.06 -8.39
C LYS A 229 0.67 -0.41 -8.88
N ALA A 230 0.50 -0.58 -10.18
CA ALA A 230 -0.75 -1.10 -10.75
C ALA A 230 -1.03 -2.53 -10.26
N LEU A 231 -0.03 -3.41 -10.33
CA LEU A 231 -0.15 -4.79 -9.84
C LEU A 231 -0.48 -4.86 -8.34
N LEU A 232 0.14 -4.00 -7.52
CA LEU A 232 -0.18 -3.90 -6.09
C LEU A 232 -1.62 -3.42 -5.85
N THR A 233 -2.06 -2.44 -6.63
CA THR A 233 -3.43 -1.91 -6.55
C THR A 233 -4.46 -2.96 -6.94
N LEU A 234 -4.21 -3.74 -7.99
CA LEU A 234 -5.03 -4.89 -8.38
C LEU A 234 -5.08 -5.95 -7.28
N GLY A 235 -3.93 -6.27 -6.68
CA GLY A 235 -3.86 -7.15 -5.52
C GLY A 235 -4.70 -6.64 -4.35
N CYS A 236 -4.67 -5.34 -4.06
CA CYS A 236 -5.47 -4.72 -3.00
C CYS A 236 -6.96 -4.84 -3.32
N LEU A 237 -7.39 -4.51 -4.54
CA LEU A 237 -8.80 -4.61 -4.96
C LEU A 237 -9.32 -6.04 -4.88
N ARG A 238 -8.50 -7.03 -5.25
CA ARG A 238 -8.84 -8.45 -5.06
C ARG A 238 -9.07 -8.78 -3.59
N GLU A 239 -8.16 -8.39 -2.70
CA GLU A 239 -8.34 -8.62 -1.25
C GLU A 239 -9.59 -7.92 -0.72
N VAL A 240 -9.86 -6.68 -1.16
CA VAL A 240 -11.06 -5.93 -0.77
C VAL A 240 -12.32 -6.68 -1.15
N VAL A 241 -12.45 -7.15 -2.40
CA VAL A 241 -13.61 -7.91 -2.85
C VAL A 241 -13.79 -9.19 -2.03
N GLN A 242 -12.70 -9.93 -1.80
CA GLN A 242 -12.74 -11.16 -0.99
C GLN A 242 -13.14 -10.90 0.47
N ARG A 243 -12.65 -9.81 1.08
CA ARG A 243 -12.99 -9.42 2.45
C ARG A 243 -14.41 -8.90 2.58
N LEU A 244 -14.89 -8.16 1.58
CA LEU A 244 -16.29 -7.76 1.53
C LEU A 244 -17.17 -9.00 1.43
N LEU A 245 -16.90 -9.94 0.51
CA LEU A 245 -17.68 -11.19 0.38
C LEU A 245 -17.80 -11.97 1.69
N ALA A 246 -16.70 -12.10 2.43
CA ALA A 246 -16.67 -12.83 3.70
C ALA A 246 -17.38 -12.11 4.87
N SER A 247 -17.74 -10.82 4.70
CA SER A 247 -18.46 -10.04 5.71
C SER A 247 -19.97 -10.03 5.47
N SER A 248 -20.75 -9.73 6.50
CA SER A 248 -22.19 -9.51 6.35
C SER A 248 -22.48 -8.11 5.78
N SER A 249 -23.63 -7.93 5.12
CA SER A 249 -23.98 -6.68 4.43
C SER A 249 -24.06 -5.46 5.35
N ASP A 250 -24.49 -5.66 6.60
CA ASP A 250 -24.66 -4.64 7.63
C ASP A 250 -23.35 -4.07 8.18
N GLN A 251 -22.24 -4.78 8.01
CA GLN A 251 -20.92 -4.37 8.50
C GLN A 251 -20.09 -3.62 7.45
N ARG A 252 -20.56 -3.58 6.19
CA ARG A 252 -19.81 -3.02 5.06
C ARG A 252 -20.10 -1.53 4.93
N GLN A 253 -19.04 -0.74 4.75
CA GLN A 253 -19.16 0.67 4.38
C GLN A 253 -19.29 0.87 2.86
N VAL A 254 -18.90 -0.14 2.07
CA VAL A 254 -18.84 -0.09 0.62
C VAL A 254 -19.45 -1.36 0.04
N GLU A 255 -20.32 -1.19 -0.94
CA GLU A 255 -20.93 -2.30 -1.67
C GLU A 255 -19.99 -2.89 -2.71
N ILE A 256 -19.99 -4.22 -2.82
CA ILE A 256 -19.17 -4.96 -3.80
C ILE A 256 -19.52 -4.52 -5.22
N ALA A 257 -20.81 -4.32 -5.50
CA ALA A 257 -21.31 -3.89 -6.81
C ALA A 257 -20.69 -2.55 -7.24
N SER A 258 -20.56 -1.58 -6.32
CA SER A 258 -19.98 -0.26 -6.62
C SER A 258 -18.49 -0.34 -6.94
N VAL A 259 -17.74 -1.17 -6.20
CA VAL A 259 -16.31 -1.41 -6.46
C VAL A 259 -16.13 -2.02 -7.84
N LEU A 260 -16.91 -3.05 -8.17
CA LEU A 260 -16.86 -3.72 -9.46
C LEU A 260 -17.26 -2.78 -10.61
N GLU A 261 -18.31 -1.99 -10.45
CA GLU A 261 -18.75 -1.03 -11.47
C GLU A 261 -17.63 -0.03 -11.82
N ASN A 262 -16.97 0.57 -10.81
CA ASN A 262 -15.85 1.48 -11.03
C ASN A 262 -14.65 0.78 -11.68
N TYR A 263 -14.39 -0.46 -11.28
CA TYR A 263 -13.35 -1.29 -11.87
C TYR A 263 -13.62 -1.57 -13.36
N PHE A 264 -14.86 -1.94 -13.72
CA PHE A 264 -15.26 -2.20 -15.10
C PHE A 264 -15.29 -0.95 -15.96
N LYS A 265 -15.66 0.21 -15.39
CA LYS A 265 -15.54 1.51 -16.07
C LYS A 265 -14.09 1.78 -16.46
N LEU A 266 -13.14 1.52 -15.56
CA LEU A 266 -11.72 1.69 -15.85
C LEU A 266 -11.21 0.67 -16.87
N LEU A 267 -11.62 -0.60 -16.75
CA LEU A 267 -11.24 -1.66 -17.70
C LEU A 267 -11.70 -1.33 -19.13
N ASN A 268 -12.89 -0.75 -19.27
CA ASN A 268 -13.47 -0.34 -20.55
C ASN A 268 -13.10 1.10 -20.96
N SER A 269 -12.14 1.74 -20.30
CA SER A 269 -11.68 3.06 -20.71
C SER A 269 -11.12 3.01 -22.13
N ASP A 270 -11.58 3.94 -22.98
CA ASP A 270 -11.21 3.96 -24.39
C ASP A 270 -9.77 4.50 -24.55
N PRO A 271 -8.84 3.73 -25.14
CA PRO A 271 -7.49 4.20 -25.44
C PRO A 271 -7.46 5.53 -26.23
N ALA A 272 -8.45 5.76 -27.11
CA ALA A 272 -8.52 6.97 -27.92
C ALA A 272 -8.88 8.22 -27.10
N ALA A 273 -9.77 8.08 -26.10
CA ALA A 273 -10.10 9.16 -25.17
C ALA A 273 -8.92 9.50 -24.25
N VAL A 274 -8.15 8.48 -23.87
CA VAL A 274 -6.89 8.63 -23.11
C VAL A 274 -5.87 9.43 -23.92
N VAL A 275 -5.68 9.12 -25.21
CA VAL A 275 -4.79 9.87 -26.12
C VAL A 275 -5.25 11.33 -26.31
N ALA A 276 -6.56 11.58 -26.47
CA ALA A 276 -7.11 12.93 -26.64
C ALA A 276 -6.88 13.82 -25.41
N SER A 277 -7.06 13.27 -24.20
CA SER A 277 -6.80 13.98 -22.94
C SER A 277 -5.31 14.35 -22.77
N ARG A 278 -4.39 13.47 -23.20
CA ARG A 278 -2.94 13.75 -23.25
C ARG A 278 -2.60 14.91 -24.18
N GLN A 279 -3.22 14.98 -25.37
CA GLN A 279 -3.00 16.09 -26.32
C GLN A 279 -3.46 17.45 -25.75
N GLN A 280 -4.57 17.47 -24.99
CA GLN A 280 -5.05 18.69 -24.34
C GLN A 280 -4.17 19.12 -23.16
N GLN A 281 -3.68 18.17 -22.35
CA GLN A 281 -2.85 18.50 -21.18
C GLN A 281 -1.44 18.95 -21.58
N GLN A 282 -0.86 18.38 -22.66
CA GLN A 282 0.42 18.84 -23.24
C GLN A 282 0.33 20.21 -23.94
N GLN A 283 -0.84 20.63 -24.45
CA GLN A 283 -0.98 21.98 -25.01
C GLN A 283 -0.83 23.10 -23.95
N GLN A 284 -1.01 22.78 -22.66
CA GLN A 284 -0.81 23.74 -21.57
C GLN A 284 0.61 23.75 -21.01
N GLN A 285 1.45 22.75 -21.31
CA GLN A 285 2.85 22.67 -20.86
C GLN A 285 3.79 22.36 -22.04
N ALA A 286 4.53 23.39 -22.48
CA ALA A 286 5.70 23.37 -23.38
C ALA A 286 5.45 23.48 -24.90
N LYS A 287 5.64 24.73 -25.35
CA LYS A 287 6.27 25.09 -26.61
C LYS A 287 7.58 24.30 -26.77
N GLY A 288 7.63 23.36 -27.71
CA GLY A 288 8.88 22.85 -28.28
C GLY A 288 9.49 21.60 -27.63
N ARG A 289 8.83 20.44 -27.75
CA ARG A 289 9.49 19.16 -28.05
C ARG A 289 8.40 18.14 -28.37
N VAL A 290 8.42 17.57 -29.57
CA VAL A 290 7.57 16.43 -29.94
C VAL A 290 8.18 15.20 -29.27
N PRO A 291 7.53 14.57 -28.27
CA PRO A 291 7.97 13.27 -27.80
C PRO A 291 7.33 12.24 -28.73
N THR A 292 8.15 11.41 -29.37
CA THR A 292 7.69 10.16 -29.95
C THR A 292 7.13 9.29 -28.84
N LEU A 293 5.81 9.37 -28.57
CA LEU A 293 5.12 8.34 -27.80
C LEU A 293 5.23 7.04 -28.59
N GLY A 294 6.26 6.24 -28.30
CA GLY A 294 6.44 4.92 -28.89
C GLY A 294 5.31 3.98 -28.47
N ARG A 295 5.04 2.98 -29.31
CA ARG A 295 4.02 1.91 -29.13
C ARG A 295 4.07 1.19 -27.76
N HIS A 296 5.11 1.40 -26.95
CA HIS A 296 5.27 0.81 -25.62
C HIS A 296 4.19 1.21 -24.60
N TRP A 297 3.60 2.42 -24.70
CA TRP A 297 2.52 2.78 -23.78
C TRP A 297 1.24 1.97 -24.06
N GLU A 298 0.96 1.70 -25.35
CA GLU A 298 -0.18 0.86 -25.78
C GLU A 298 -0.01 -0.55 -25.27
N SER A 299 1.20 -1.11 -25.42
CA SER A 299 1.51 -2.45 -24.95
C SER A 299 1.43 -2.57 -23.43
N ARG A 300 1.93 -1.58 -22.66
CA ARG A 300 1.77 -1.55 -21.19
C ARG A 300 0.31 -1.39 -20.76
N PHE A 301 -0.50 -0.62 -21.51
CA PHE A 301 -1.93 -0.48 -21.25
C PHE A 301 -2.67 -1.80 -21.50
N VAL A 302 -2.39 -2.48 -22.61
CA VAL A 302 -2.94 -3.81 -22.92
C VAL A 302 -2.51 -4.83 -21.87
N ALA A 303 -1.23 -4.86 -21.48
CA ALA A 303 -0.74 -5.72 -20.42
C ALA A 303 -1.47 -5.46 -19.09
N LEU A 304 -1.73 -4.19 -18.74
CA LEU A 304 -2.54 -3.84 -17.58
C LEU A 304 -3.97 -4.37 -17.69
N GLN A 305 -4.63 -4.22 -18.84
CA GLN A 305 -5.97 -4.78 -19.07
C GLN A 305 -6.00 -6.32 -18.95
N VAL A 306 -4.98 -7.02 -19.44
CA VAL A 306 -4.84 -8.47 -19.26
C VAL A 306 -4.72 -8.82 -17.78
N HIS A 307 -3.86 -8.11 -17.04
CA HIS A 307 -3.73 -8.30 -15.60
C HIS A 307 -5.01 -7.96 -14.84
N MET A 308 -5.79 -6.98 -15.30
CA MET A 308 -7.12 -6.71 -14.74
C MET A 308 -8.08 -7.89 -14.94
N LEU A 309 -8.09 -8.49 -16.14
CA LEU A 309 -8.89 -9.70 -16.41
C LEU A 309 -8.42 -10.90 -15.56
N ASP A 310 -7.12 -11.10 -15.42
CA ASP A 310 -6.57 -12.13 -14.52
C ASP A 310 -6.97 -11.89 -13.07
N THR A 311 -7.00 -10.62 -12.63
CA THR A 311 -7.44 -10.26 -11.28
C THR A 311 -8.91 -10.62 -11.07
N ILE A 312 -9.78 -10.43 -12.06
CA ILE A 312 -11.18 -10.90 -11.99
C ILE A 312 -11.24 -12.42 -11.79
N ARG A 313 -10.45 -13.19 -12.54
CA ARG A 313 -10.36 -14.64 -12.35
C ARG A 313 -9.95 -14.97 -10.91
N ASP A 314 -8.95 -14.27 -10.38
CA ASP A 314 -8.46 -14.50 -9.02
C ASP A 314 -9.48 -14.08 -7.95
N MET A 315 -10.33 -13.08 -8.20
CA MET A 315 -11.45 -12.74 -7.29
C MET A 315 -12.43 -13.90 -7.13
N PHE A 316 -12.64 -14.70 -8.19
CA PHE A 316 -13.49 -15.89 -8.14
C PHE A 316 -12.88 -17.10 -7.42
N LEU A 317 -11.60 -17.04 -7.03
CA LEU A 317 -10.97 -18.01 -6.12
C LEU A 317 -11.36 -17.73 -4.65
N CYS A 318 -12.64 -17.42 -4.42
CA CYS A 318 -13.23 -17.19 -3.11
C CYS A 318 -14.11 -18.37 -2.70
N SER A 319 -14.37 -18.48 -1.40
CA SER A 319 -15.23 -19.54 -0.84
C SER A 319 -16.68 -19.41 -1.34
N ASP A 320 -17.20 -18.19 -1.45
CA ASP A 320 -18.59 -17.91 -1.86
C ASP A 320 -18.71 -17.48 -3.32
N ARG A 321 -18.08 -18.26 -4.21
CA ARG A 321 -18.10 -18.03 -5.66
C ARG A 321 -19.51 -17.80 -6.24
N PRO A 322 -20.57 -18.54 -5.86
CA PRO A 322 -21.91 -18.32 -6.40
C PRO A 322 -22.48 -16.93 -6.09
N VAL A 323 -22.17 -16.38 -4.91
CA VAL A 323 -22.62 -15.04 -4.50
C VAL A 323 -21.93 -13.99 -5.35
N LEU A 324 -20.61 -14.12 -5.54
CA LEU A 324 -19.86 -13.21 -6.40
C LEU A 324 -20.37 -13.28 -7.86
N GLN A 325 -20.69 -14.47 -8.37
CA GLN A 325 -21.27 -14.64 -9.71
C GLN A 325 -22.62 -13.92 -9.84
N ALA A 326 -23.50 -14.02 -8.83
CA ALA A 326 -24.77 -13.31 -8.83
C ALA A 326 -24.58 -11.78 -8.83
N ILE A 327 -23.64 -11.27 -8.02
CA ILE A 327 -23.32 -9.84 -8.01
C ILE A 327 -22.81 -9.40 -9.38
N PHE A 328 -21.90 -10.16 -10.01
CA PHE A 328 -21.39 -9.87 -11.34
C PHE A 328 -22.50 -9.86 -12.41
N LEU A 329 -23.45 -10.80 -12.33
CA LEU A 329 -24.61 -10.83 -13.22
C LEU A 329 -25.48 -9.58 -13.06
N ASN A 330 -25.70 -9.14 -11.82
CA ASN A 330 -26.53 -7.97 -11.50
C ASN A 330 -25.83 -6.63 -11.84
N SER A 331 -24.50 -6.59 -11.84
CA SER A 331 -23.71 -5.39 -12.13
C SER A 331 -23.43 -5.18 -13.62
N ASN A 332 -24.20 -5.80 -14.52
CA ASN A 332 -24.03 -5.72 -15.98
C ASN A 332 -22.60 -6.09 -16.45
N CYS A 333 -21.87 -6.94 -15.71
CA CYS A 333 -20.49 -7.28 -16.03
C CYS A 333 -20.37 -7.97 -17.40
N PHE A 334 -21.40 -8.69 -17.86
CA PHE A 334 -21.45 -9.28 -19.19
C PHE A 334 -21.46 -8.24 -20.31
N GLU A 335 -22.16 -7.12 -20.15
CA GLU A 335 -22.13 -6.03 -21.12
C GLU A 335 -20.75 -5.37 -21.14
N HIS A 336 -20.13 -5.21 -19.96
CA HIS A 336 -18.76 -4.71 -19.85
C HIS A 336 -17.73 -5.62 -20.53
N LEU A 337 -17.81 -6.93 -20.33
CA LEU A 337 -16.93 -7.89 -21.02
C LEU A 337 -17.20 -7.95 -22.52
N THR A 338 -18.47 -7.87 -22.93
CA THR A 338 -18.84 -7.86 -24.36
C THR A 338 -18.33 -6.60 -25.04
N ARG A 339 -18.43 -5.43 -24.38
CA ARG A 339 -17.88 -4.16 -24.87
C ARG A 339 -16.36 -4.22 -25.00
N LEU A 340 -15.67 -4.80 -24.03
CA LEU A 340 -14.23 -5.02 -24.10
C LEU A 340 -13.84 -5.90 -25.31
N LEU A 341 -14.56 -7.02 -25.51
CA LEU A 341 -14.35 -7.93 -26.65
C LEU A 341 -14.68 -7.30 -28.00
N GLN A 342 -15.64 -6.38 -28.04
CA GLN A 342 -15.93 -5.61 -29.24
C GLN A 342 -14.77 -4.66 -29.54
N ASN A 343 -14.30 -3.91 -28.53
CA ASN A 343 -13.17 -2.98 -28.68
C ASN A 343 -11.88 -3.70 -29.10
N SER A 344 -11.63 -4.93 -28.63
CA SER A 344 -10.45 -5.70 -29.01
C SER A 344 -10.50 -6.27 -30.44
N LYS A 345 -11.67 -6.28 -31.11
CA LYS A 345 -11.80 -6.72 -32.51
C LYS A 345 -11.55 -5.58 -33.51
N PHE A 346 -11.53 -4.33 -33.05
CA PHE A 346 -11.29 -3.14 -33.88
C PHE A 346 -9.83 -2.68 -33.89
N PHE A 347 -8.97 -3.31 -33.08
CA PHE A 347 -7.51 -3.28 -33.18
C PHE A 347 -7.03 -4.49 -33.96
#